data_AF-A0A4Z9NPC7-F1
#
_entry.id   AF-A0A4Z9NPC7-F1
#
_cell.length_a   1.000
_cell.length_b   1.000
_cell.length_c   1.000
_cell.angle_alpha   90.00
_cell.angle_beta   90.00
_cell.angle_gamma   90.00
#
_symmetry.space_group_name_H-M   'P 1'
#
loop_
_entity.id
_entity.type
_entity.pdbx_description
1 polymer ?
#
loop_
_entity_poly.entity_id
_entity_poly.type
_entity_poly.pdbx_seq_one_letter_code
_entity_poly.pdbx_strand_id
1 'polypeptide(L)'
;GGWTSVRISAGIDRIARDFNVSITRQWPGGEDVPPVKNGDAVEVLIGDDLVITGWVEALPLRYDAQTIMTGIVGRSKTADLIDCSASPAQHNGKNLFLIASA
;
A
#
# COMPACT_ATOMS: atom_id res chain seq x y z
N GLY A 1 6.11 3.66 19.41
CA GLY A 1 5.97 2.22 19.15
C GLY A 1 4.51 1.85 19.26
N GLY A 2 3.96 1.13 18.29
CA GLY A 2 2.52 0.80 18.27
C GLY A 2 2.18 -0.28 17.24
N TRP A 3 2.95 -0.39 16.15
CA TRP A 3 2.84 -1.52 15.24
C TRP A 3 3.16 -2.84 15.93
N THR A 4 2.24 -3.80 15.83
CA THR A 4 2.40 -5.16 16.37
C THR A 4 2.90 -6.14 15.33
N SER A 5 2.69 -5.84 14.05
CA SER A 5 3.23 -6.60 12.92
C SER A 5 3.44 -5.68 11.73
N VAL A 6 4.55 -5.89 11.00
CA VAL A 6 4.88 -5.18 9.78
C VAL A 6 5.40 -6.18 8.76
N ARG A 7 4.82 -6.19 7.57
CA ARG A 7 5.31 -6.93 6.40
C ARG A 7 5.36 -5.99 5.21
N ILE A 8 6.49 -6.01 4.52
CA ILE A 8 6.68 -5.34 3.23
C ILE A 8 7.24 -6.40 2.28
N SER A 9 6.62 -6.56 1.11
CA SER A 9 7.06 -7.54 0.12
C SER A 9 7.42 -6.85 -1.19
N ALA A 10 8.59 -7.19 -1.71
CA ALA A 10 9.04 -6.80 -3.04
C ALA A 10 9.55 -8.04 -3.77
N GLY A 11 9.14 -8.22 -5.02
CA GLY A 11 9.57 -9.34 -5.87
C GLY A 11 9.78 -8.85 -7.29
N ILE A 12 10.80 -9.38 -7.98
CA ILE A 12 11.07 -9.02 -9.39
C ILE A 12 9.99 -9.55 -10.34
N ASP A 13 9.29 -10.60 -9.92
CA ASP A 13 8.13 -11.20 -10.57
C ASP A 13 6.83 -10.43 -10.31
N ARG A 14 6.88 -9.31 -9.56
CA ARG A 14 5.72 -8.51 -9.16
C ARG A 14 5.95 -7.04 -9.49
N ILE A 15 5.03 -6.45 -10.26
CA ILE A 15 5.09 -5.04 -10.65
C ILE A 15 4.79 -4.09 -9.47
N ALA A 16 3.93 -4.50 -8.55
CA ALA A 16 3.57 -3.73 -7.36
C ALA A 16 4.15 -4.36 -6.10
N ARG A 17 4.75 -3.52 -5.24
CA ARG A 17 5.13 -3.88 -3.87
C ARG A 17 3.89 -3.84 -2.98
N ASP A 18 3.82 -4.71 -1.99
CA ASP A 18 2.74 -4.71 -1.00
C ASP A 18 3.25 -4.38 0.40
N PHE A 19 2.36 -3.80 1.20
CA PHE A 19 2.56 -3.61 2.63
C PHE A 19 1.36 -4.13 3.42
N ASN A 20 1.63 -4.62 4.61
CA ASN A 20 0.64 -4.98 5.61
C ASN A 20 1.19 -4.61 6.98
N VAL A 21 0.52 -3.68 7.64
CA VAL A 21 0.83 -3.28 9.00
C VAL A 21 -0.36 -3.57 9.91
N SER A 22 -0.10 -4.09 11.10
CA SER A 22 -1.11 -4.36 12.11
C SER A 22 -0.80 -3.62 13.40
N ILE A 23 -1.85 -3.24 14.11
CA ILE A 23 -1.80 -2.52 15.38
C ILE A 23 -2.92 -3.00 16.29
N THR A 24 -2.74 -2.86 17.61
CA THR A 24 -3.84 -3.00 18.58
C THR A 24 -4.61 -1.68 18.68
N ARG A 25 -5.64 -1.61 19.53
CA ARG A 25 -6.55 -0.45 19.65
C ARG A 25 -5.90 0.95 19.75
N GLN A 26 -4.61 1.06 20.10
CA GLN A 26 -3.89 2.33 20.26
C GLN A 26 -2.96 2.59 19.08
N TRP A 27 -3.07 3.80 18.50
CA TRP A 27 -2.17 4.23 17.44
C TRP A 27 -0.81 4.63 18.00
N PRO A 28 0.28 4.51 17.21
CA PRO A 28 1.58 4.95 17.66
C PRO A 28 1.57 6.49 17.68
N GLY A 29 1.60 7.10 18.87
CA GLY A 29 1.69 8.56 19.01
C GLY A 29 0.43 9.28 19.49
N GLY A 30 -0.65 8.58 19.86
CA GLY A 30 -1.84 9.20 20.46
C GLY A 30 -3.01 8.25 20.69
N GLU A 31 -4.05 8.74 21.36
CA GLU A 31 -5.31 8.00 21.57
C GLU A 31 -6.27 8.11 20.38
N ASP A 32 -6.16 9.16 19.57
CA ASP A 32 -7.02 9.38 18.42
C ASP A 32 -6.63 8.50 17.23
N VAL A 33 -7.63 7.78 16.71
CA VAL A 33 -7.52 6.99 15.48
C VAL A 33 -7.56 7.94 14.29
N PRO A 34 -6.48 8.07 13.49
CA PRO A 34 -6.55 8.82 12.24
C PRO A 34 -7.63 8.19 11.34
N PRO A 35 -8.46 8.99 10.65
CA PRO A 35 -9.50 8.48 9.78
C PRO A 35 -8.90 8.00 8.46
N VAL A 36 -8.14 6.90 8.50
CA VAL A 36 -7.63 6.21 7.30
C VAL A 36 -8.79 5.51 6.59
N LYS A 37 -8.85 5.63 5.27
CA LYS A 37 -9.87 5.05 4.40
C LYS A 37 -9.23 4.28 3.24
N ASN A 38 -10.00 3.33 2.69
CA ASN A 38 -9.63 2.74 1.41
C ASN A 38 -9.56 3.81 0.32
N GLY A 39 -8.54 3.73 -0.51
CA GLY A 39 -8.22 4.70 -1.55
C GLY A 39 -7.33 5.86 -1.08
N ASP A 40 -7.06 6.00 0.22
CA ASP A 40 -6.15 7.05 0.69
C ASP A 40 -4.75 6.84 0.11
N ALA A 41 -4.12 7.94 -0.31
CA ALA A 41 -2.71 7.94 -0.65
C ALA A 41 -1.88 7.67 0.62
N VAL A 42 -0.85 6.84 0.49
CA VAL A 42 -0.02 6.43 1.63
C VAL A 42 1.45 6.38 1.26
N GLU A 43 2.27 6.77 2.23
CA GLU A 43 3.71 6.58 2.23
C GLU A 43 4.08 5.67 3.39
N VAL A 44 4.91 4.66 3.11
CA VAL A 44 5.48 3.78 4.12
C VAL A 44 6.96 4.09 4.22
N LEU A 45 7.40 4.43 5.42
CA LEU A 45 8.79 4.75 5.74
C LEU A 45 9.37 3.73 6.72
N ILE A 46 10.66 3.45 6.59
CA ILE A 46 11.45 2.73 7.60
C ILE A 46 12.54 3.69 8.10
N GLY A 47 12.39 4.17 9.33
CA GLY A 47 13.15 5.36 9.75
C GLY A 47 12.74 6.54 8.89
N ASP A 48 13.72 7.20 8.27
CA ASP A 48 13.50 8.32 7.34
C ASP A 48 13.45 7.87 5.86
N ASP A 49 13.68 6.58 5.59
CA ASP A 49 13.73 6.06 4.22
C ASP A 49 12.33 5.73 3.71
N LEU A 50 11.91 6.42 2.63
CA LEU A 50 10.69 6.12 1.91
C LEU A 50 10.81 4.80 1.14
N VAL A 51 10.04 3.79 1.53
CA VAL A 51 10.10 2.45 0.93
C VAL A 51 8.94 2.13 -0.01
N ILE A 52 7.77 2.74 0.22
CA ILE A 52 6.58 2.62 -0.65
C ILE A 52 5.85 3.96 -0.72
N THR A 53 5.44 4.33 -1.93
CA THR A 53 4.37 5.30 -2.20
C THR A 53 3.23 4.57 -2.90
N GLY A 54 2.01 4.67 -2.38
CA GLY A 54 0.92 3.81 -2.84
C GLY A 54 -0.46 4.22 -2.35
N TRP A 55 -1.34 3.22 -2.30
CA TRP A 55 -2.74 3.36 -1.91
C TRP A 55 -3.07 2.43 -0.75
N VAL A 56 -3.95 2.87 0.15
CA VAL A 56 -4.62 1.98 1.10
C VAL A 56 -5.70 1.20 0.37
N GLU A 57 -5.65 -0.13 0.43
CA GLU A 57 -6.60 -0.99 -0.28
C GLU A 57 -7.53 -1.76 0.66
N ALA A 58 -7.09 -2.02 1.89
CA ALA A 58 -7.94 -2.63 2.91
C ALA A 58 -7.57 -2.20 4.33
N LEU A 59 -8.59 -2.19 5.19
CA LEU A 59 -8.51 -1.90 6.61
C LEU A 59 -9.04 -3.10 7.42
N PRO A 60 -8.31 -4.22 7.48
CA PRO A 60 -8.79 -5.40 8.19
C PRO A 60 -8.99 -5.11 9.68
N LEU A 61 -10.15 -5.51 10.21
CA LEU A 61 -10.47 -5.53 11.63
C LEU A 61 -10.69 -6.98 12.07
N ARG A 62 -9.93 -7.44 13.06
CA ARG A 62 -10.07 -8.76 13.69
C ARG A 62 -10.23 -8.56 15.18
N TYR A 63 -11.13 -9.31 15.79
CA TYR A 63 -11.29 -9.28 17.24
C TYR A 63 -11.74 -10.64 17.76
N ASP A 64 -11.33 -10.93 18.99
CA ASP A 64 -11.80 -12.05 19.79
C ASP A 64 -12.18 -11.55 21.20
N ALA A 65 -12.43 -12.47 22.13
CA ALA A 65 -12.84 -12.13 23.49
C ALA A 65 -11.77 -11.34 24.27
N GLN A 66 -10.51 -11.34 23.83
CA GLN A 66 -9.37 -10.76 24.55
C GLN A 66 -8.64 -9.68 23.75
N THR A 67 -8.76 -9.67 22.43
CA THR A 67 -7.90 -8.89 21.54
C THR A 67 -8.69 -8.20 20.44
N ILE A 68 -8.29 -6.98 20.09
CA ILE A 68 -8.70 -6.29 18.87
C ILE A 68 -7.43 -5.93 18.09
N MET A 69 -7.38 -6.35 16.83
CA MET A 69 -6.35 -6.00 15.87
C MET A 69 -6.96 -5.27 14.69
N THR A 70 -6.39 -4.13 14.35
CA THR A 70 -6.65 -3.42 13.11
C THR A 70 -5.40 -3.48 12.24
N GLY A 71 -5.56 -3.26 10.94
CA GLY A 71 -4.43 -3.15 10.04
C GLY A 71 -4.69 -2.20 8.89
N ILE A 72 -3.60 -1.86 8.20
CA ILE A 72 -3.61 -1.11 6.96
C ILE A 72 -2.85 -1.97 5.95
N VAL A 73 -3.53 -2.26 4.85
CA VAL A 73 -3.00 -3.08 3.76
C VAL A 73 -3.11 -2.30 2.48
N GLY A 74 -2.10 -2.42 1.63
CA GLY A 74 -2.14 -1.79 0.32
C GLY A 74 -0.93 -2.14 -0.54
N ARG A 75 -0.91 -1.52 -1.73
CA ARG A 75 0.12 -1.70 -2.74
C ARG A 75 0.69 -0.37 -3.20
N SER A 76 1.87 -0.40 -3.80
CA SER A 76 2.47 0.76 -4.45
C SER A 76 1.60 1.28 -5.60
N LYS A 77 1.81 2.53 -6.02
CA LYS A 77 1.05 3.17 -7.13
C LYS A 77 1.01 2.35 -8.42
N THR A 78 2.01 1.51 -8.66
CA THR A 78 2.06 0.59 -9.80
C THR A 78 0.97 -0.50 -9.77
N ALA A 79 0.20 -0.63 -8.69
CA ALA A 79 -1.00 -1.47 -8.65
C ALA A 79 -2.03 -1.06 -9.71
N ASP A 80 -2.14 0.24 -10.01
CA ASP A 80 -3.07 0.74 -11.03
C ASP A 80 -2.70 0.20 -12.44
N LEU A 81 -1.41 -0.06 -12.70
CA LEU A 81 -0.96 -0.68 -13.96
C LEU A 81 -1.40 -2.14 -14.09
N ILE A 82 -1.75 -2.79 -12.98
CA ILE A 82 -2.20 -4.18 -12.92
C ILE A 82 -3.73 -4.24 -13.00
N ASP A 83 -4.40 -3.38 -12.24
CA ASP A 83 -5.85 -3.47 -12.01
C ASP A 83 -6.66 -2.71 -13.07
N CYS A 84 -6.10 -1.66 -13.68
CA CYS A 84 -6.80 -0.85 -14.68
C CYS A 84 -6.49 -1.29 -16.12
N SER A 85 -7.37 -0.87 -17.03
CA SER A 85 -7.16 -1.03 -18.46
C SER A 85 -6.37 0.15 -19.02
N ALA A 86 -5.41 -0.12 -19.89
CA ALA A 86 -4.80 0.90 -20.73
C ALA A 86 -5.83 1.43 -21.74
N SER A 87 -5.85 2.74 -21.96
CA SER A 87 -6.61 3.33 -23.06
C SER A 87 -6.10 2.76 -24.39
N PRO A 88 -7.00 2.33 -25.32
CA PRO A 88 -6.57 1.75 -26.59
C PRO A 88 -5.71 2.72 -27.39
N ALA A 89 -4.48 2.31 -27.72
CA ALA A 89 -3.56 3.10 -28.52
C ALA A 89 -2.65 2.19 -29.37
N GLN A 90 -2.37 2.63 -30.60
CA GLN A 90 -1.33 2.03 -31.43
C GLN A 90 -0.05 2.87 -31.33
N HIS A 91 1.08 2.21 -31.13
CA HIS A 91 2.39 2.85 -31.07
C HIS A 91 3.32 2.28 -32.14
N ASN A 92 3.62 3.07 -33.17
CA ASN A 92 4.54 2.69 -34.25
C ASN A 92 5.88 3.42 -34.07
N GLY A 93 6.99 2.71 -34.28
CA GLY A 93 8.35 3.27 -34.22
C GLY A 93 8.81 3.73 -32.82
N LYS A 94 8.05 3.43 -31.76
CA LYS A 94 8.42 3.73 -30.37
C LYS A 94 9.12 2.53 -29.71
N ASN A 95 10.11 2.81 -28.87
CA ASN A 95 10.66 1.78 -27.97
C ASN A 95 9.79 1.64 -26.71
N LEU A 96 10.06 0.63 -25.88
CA LEU A 96 9.28 0.35 -24.68
C LEU A 96 9.26 1.51 -23.68
N PHE A 97 10.38 2.20 -23.49
CA PHE A 97 10.46 3.36 -22.60
C PHE A 97 9.49 4.48 -23.02
N LEU A 98 9.42 4.75 -24.33
CA LEU A 98 8.50 5.75 -24.89
C LEU A 98 7.02 5.31 -24.85
N ILE A 99 6.75 4.00 -24.75
CA ILE A 99 5.38 3.49 -24.57
C ILE A 99 4.98 3.59 -23.09
N ALA A 100 5.86 3.21 -22.16
CA ALA A 100 5.58 3.26 -20.73
C ALA A 100 5.49 4.69 -20.17
N SER A 101 6.06 5.68 -20.87
CA SER A 101 6.04 7.09 -20.46
C SER A 101 4.94 7.92 -21.14
N ALA A 102 4.15 7.30 -22.02
CA ALA A 102 3.07 7.95 -22.76
C ALA A 102 1.81 8.08 -21.91
#